data_AF-A0A3B4WJV2-F1
#
_entry.id   AF-A0A3B4WJV2-F1
#
_cell.length_a   1.000
_cell.length_b   1.000
_cell.length_c   1.000
_cell.angle_alpha   90.00
_cell.angle_beta   90.00
_cell.angle_gamma   90.00
#
_symmetry.space_group_name_H-M   'P 1'
#
loop_
_entity.id
_entity.type
_entity.pdbx_description
1 polymer ?
#
loop_
_entity_poly.entity_id
_entity_poly.type
_entity_poly.pdbx_seq_one_letter_code
_entity_poly.pdbx_strand_id
1 'polypeptide(L)'
;MRPLGIAMIIIGIDVEGEKKVPQLFRCDPAGYYVGYKATSAGAKEQEANNFLEKRFKPPAGSNVAVDPKLSHDDTVQLALACLQNVLGADLKANDIEACVVRHDNLAFTRLSADELE
;
A
#
# COMPACT_ATOMS: atom_id res chain seq x y z
N MET A 1 31.79 -7.38 2.06
CA MET A 1 30.80 -6.55 1.35
C MET A 1 29.83 -5.98 2.39
N ARG A 2 29.46 -4.70 2.33
CA ARG A 2 28.55 -4.06 3.30
C ARG A 2 27.08 -4.29 2.90
N PRO A 3 26.20 -4.80 3.78
CA PRO A 3 24.76 -4.92 3.48
C PRO A 3 24.10 -3.56 3.21
N LEU A 4 23.06 -3.55 2.38
CA LEU A 4 22.21 -2.38 2.16
C LEU A 4 21.12 -2.38 3.23
N GLY A 5 21.18 -1.40 4.15
CA GLY A 5 20.18 -1.24 5.22
C GLY A 5 18.89 -0.58 4.71
N ILE A 6 18.26 -1.17 3.70
CA ILE A 6 17.01 -0.68 3.09
C ILE A 6 15.94 -1.78 3.14
N ALA A 7 14.70 -1.39 3.42
CA ALA A 7 13.53 -2.24 3.18
C ALA A 7 12.88 -1.74 1.90
N MET A 8 12.80 -2.58 0.87
CA MET A 8 12.25 -2.22 -0.42
C MET A 8 10.79 -2.67 -0.52
N ILE A 9 9.91 -1.79 -0.98
CA ILE A 9 8.54 -2.13 -1.36
C ILE A 9 8.45 -1.98 -2.89
N ILE A 10 7.97 -3.03 -3.55
CA ILE A 10 7.82 -3.12 -5.00
C ILE A 10 6.32 -3.26 -5.28
N ILE A 11 5.78 -2.39 -6.12
CA ILE A 11 4.39 -2.43 -6.55
C ILE A 11 4.30 -2.52 -8.07
N GLY A 12 3.28 -3.18 -8.59
CA GLY A 12 3.04 -3.25 -10.02
C GLY A 12 1.78 -4.05 -10.34
N ILE A 13 1.50 -4.18 -11.63
CA ILE A 13 0.46 -5.07 -12.13
C ILE A 13 1.14 -6.10 -13.01
N ASP A 14 0.99 -7.36 -12.64
CA ASP A 14 1.40 -8.49 -13.46
C ASP A 14 0.35 -8.73 -14.55
N VAL A 15 0.81 -8.86 -15.79
CA VAL A 15 -0.04 -8.98 -16.98
C VAL A 15 0.17 -10.36 -17.59
N GLU A 16 -0.81 -11.23 -17.42
CA GLU A 16 -0.81 -12.59 -17.97
C GLU A 16 -2.00 -12.75 -18.94
N GLY A 17 -1.75 -12.48 -20.22
CA GLY A 17 -2.80 -12.43 -21.24
C GLY A 17 -3.80 -11.31 -20.98
N GLU A 18 -5.07 -11.66 -20.76
CA GLU A 18 -6.12 -10.71 -20.39
C GLU A 18 -6.18 -10.43 -18.88
N LYS A 19 -5.46 -11.19 -18.06
CA LYS A 19 -5.44 -11.02 -16.61
C LYS A 19 -4.46 -9.92 -16.22
N LYS A 20 -4.93 -9.01 -15.37
CA LYS A 20 -4.12 -7.95 -14.74
C LYS A 20 -4.25 -8.11 -13.23
N VAL A 21 -3.17 -8.53 -12.58
CA VAL A 21 -3.16 -8.84 -11.14
C VAL A 21 -2.22 -7.86 -10.43
N PRO A 22 -2.74 -7.00 -9.53
CA PRO A 22 -1.90 -6.15 -8.70
C PRO A 22 -0.98 -7.00 -7.82
N GLN A 23 0.29 -6.60 -7.77
CA GLN A 23 1.33 -7.25 -6.98
C GLN A 23 1.96 -6.24 -6.04
N LEU A 24 2.19 -6.67 -4.80
CA LEU A 24 2.88 -5.90 -3.77
C LEU A 24 3.87 -6.83 -3.08
N PHE A 25 5.16 -6.54 -3.24
CA PHE A 25 6.25 -7.31 -2.63
C PHE A 25 7.07 -6.42 -1.73
N ARG A 26 7.58 -6.99 -0.65
CA ARG A 26 8.60 -6.35 0.18
C ARG A 26 9.84 -7.23 0.23
N CYS A 27 11.01 -6.60 0.20
CA CYS A 27 12.31 -7.24 0.36
C CYS A 27 13.05 -6.59 1.54
N ASP A 28 13.54 -7.40 2.48
CA ASP A 28 14.30 -6.93 3.63
C ASP A 28 15.83 -6.91 3.37
N PRO A 29 16.63 -6.27 4.24
CA PRO A 29 18.09 -6.25 4.10
C PRO A 29 18.77 -7.62 4.10
N ALA A 30 18.10 -8.68 4.59
CA ALA A 30 18.61 -10.04 4.61
C ALA A 30 18.36 -10.77 3.26
N GLY A 31 17.63 -10.13 2.34
CA GLY A 31 17.25 -10.70 1.05
C GLY A 31 16.00 -11.56 1.10
N TYR A 32 15.27 -11.56 2.22
CA TYR A 32 13.97 -12.20 2.29
C TYR A 32 12.93 -11.33 1.58
N TYR A 33 12.21 -11.92 0.64
CA TYR A 33 11.11 -11.26 -0.05
C TYR A 33 9.81 -12.02 0.12
N VAL A 34 8.71 -11.29 0.29
CA VAL A 34 7.37 -11.88 0.43
C VAL A 34 6.30 -10.96 -0.12
N GLY A 35 5.22 -11.56 -0.64
CA GLY A 35 4.06 -10.86 -1.17
C GLY A 35 3.11 -10.42 -0.06
N TYR A 36 2.51 -9.24 -0.21
CA TYR A 36 1.57 -8.65 0.73
C TYR A 36 0.30 -8.19 0.03
N LYS A 37 -0.78 -8.06 0.81
CA LYS A 37 -2.02 -7.41 0.38
C LYS A 37 -2.03 -5.92 0.75
N ALA A 38 -1.47 -5.61 1.91
CA ALA A 38 -1.10 -4.27 2.36
C ALA A 38 0.15 -4.42 3.23
N THR A 39 1.08 -3.48 3.16
CA THR A 39 2.33 -3.51 3.94
C THR A 39 2.81 -2.10 4.23
N SER A 40 3.66 -1.95 5.22
CA SER A 40 4.35 -0.72 5.56
C SER A 40 5.83 -1.01 5.84
N ALA A 41 6.67 0.02 5.78
CA ALA A 41 8.07 -0.06 6.16
C ALA A 41 8.53 1.29 6.72
N GLY A 42 9.42 1.26 7.72
CA GLY A 42 10.03 2.46 8.29
C GLY A 42 9.70 2.65 9.77
N ALA A 43 9.68 3.90 10.22
CA ALA A 43 9.37 4.23 11.61
C ALA A 43 7.91 3.87 11.93
N LYS A 44 7.68 3.26 13.11
CA LYS A 44 6.36 2.83 13.58
C LYS A 44 5.65 1.83 12.66
N GLU A 45 6.42 0.95 12.02
CA GLU A 45 5.90 -0.08 11.13
C GLU A 45 4.91 -1.03 11.83
N GLN A 46 5.17 -1.39 13.10
CA GLN A 46 4.30 -2.30 13.84
C GLN A 46 2.90 -1.70 14.02
N GLU A 47 2.81 -0.41 14.35
CA GLU A 47 1.56 0.31 14.51
C GLU A 47 0.81 0.45 13.18
N ALA A 48 1.53 0.73 12.09
CA ALA A 48 0.97 0.80 10.76
C ALA A 48 0.39 -0.55 10.32
N ASN A 49 1.12 -1.65 10.51
CA ASN A 49 0.62 -2.99 10.19
C ASN A 49 -0.61 -3.35 11.05
N ASN A 50 -0.59 -3.04 12.35
CA ASN A 50 -1.75 -3.25 13.23
C ASN A 50 -2.98 -2.44 12.78
N PHE A 51 -2.78 -1.23 12.26
CA PHE A 51 -3.88 -0.42 11.69
C PHE A 51 -4.45 -1.07 10.43
N LEU A 52 -3.56 -1.47 9.51
CA LEU A 52 -3.94 -2.14 8.26
C LEU A 52 -4.69 -3.44 8.53
N GLU A 53 -4.23 -4.30 9.45
CA GLU A 53 -4.93 -5.54 9.83
C GLU A 53 -6.35 -5.30 10.36
N LYS A 54 -6.57 -4.17 11.05
CA LYS A 54 -7.89 -3.81 11.58
C LYS A 54 -8.83 -3.26 10.51
N ARG A 55 -8.30 -2.51 9.55
CA ARG A 55 -9.08 -1.72 8.57
C ARG A 55 -9.19 -2.38 7.20
N PHE A 56 -8.18 -3.14 6.79
CA PHE A 56 -8.17 -3.95 5.57
C PHE A 56 -8.94 -5.25 5.79
N LYS A 57 -10.26 -5.12 5.98
CA LYS A 57 -11.17 -6.25 6.22
C LYS A 57 -12.21 -6.35 5.12
N PRO A 58 -12.63 -7.58 4.76
CA PRO A 58 -13.73 -7.77 3.83
C PRO A 58 -15.02 -7.08 4.30
N PRO A 59 -15.96 -6.83 3.37
CA PRO A 59 -17.24 -6.21 3.68
C PRO A 59 -17.95 -6.89 4.86
N ALA A 60 -18.61 -6.10 5.70
CA ALA A 60 -19.29 -6.60 6.89
C ALA A 60 -20.30 -7.72 6.52
N GLY A 61 -20.17 -8.89 7.17
CA GLY A 61 -21.03 -10.06 6.95
C GLY A 61 -20.44 -11.15 6.05
N SER A 62 -19.25 -10.95 5.48
CA SER A 62 -18.53 -11.99 4.74
C SER A 62 -17.83 -12.97 5.70
N ASN A 63 -18.33 -14.21 5.78
CA ASN A 63 -17.72 -15.31 6.55
C ASN A 63 -16.62 -16.05 5.76
N VAL A 64 -16.26 -15.54 4.58
CA VAL A 64 -15.18 -16.09 3.74
C VAL A 64 -14.01 -15.11 3.80
N ALA A 65 -12.79 -15.62 3.98
CA ALA A 65 -11.59 -14.81 3.91
C ALA A 65 -11.34 -14.36 2.46
N VAL A 66 -12.06 -13.32 2.02
CA VAL A 66 -11.85 -12.63 0.75
C VAL A 66 -11.17 -11.30 0.99
N ASP A 67 -10.37 -10.86 0.02
CA ASP A 67 -9.76 -9.54 0.07
C ASP A 67 -10.83 -8.45 -0.08
N PRO A 68 -10.71 -7.33 0.66
CA PRO A 68 -11.63 -6.22 0.50
C PRO A 68 -11.54 -5.71 -0.94
N LYS A 69 -12.70 -5.58 -1.59
CA LYS A 69 -12.81 -4.87 -2.86
C LYS A 69 -12.89 -3.39 -2.56
N LEU A 70 -11.74 -2.74 -2.50
CA LEU A 70 -11.63 -1.29 -2.36
C LEU A 70 -11.71 -0.63 -3.74
N SER A 71 -12.39 0.51 -3.81
CA SER A 71 -12.27 1.40 -4.96
C SER A 71 -10.87 2.05 -4.98
N HIS A 72 -10.55 2.78 -6.06
CA HIS A 72 -9.33 3.58 -6.12
C HIS A 72 -9.25 4.54 -4.93
N ASP A 73 -10.30 5.34 -4.75
CA ASP A 73 -10.39 6.37 -3.72
C ASP A 73 -10.31 5.75 -2.32
N ASP A 74 -11.05 4.65 -2.07
CA ASP A 74 -11.00 3.96 -0.78
C ASP A 74 -9.59 3.41 -0.47
N THR A 75 -8.87 2.97 -1.50
CA THR A 75 -7.49 2.45 -1.34
C THR A 75 -6.53 3.57 -0.96
N VAL A 76 -6.63 4.73 -1.64
CA VAL A 76 -5.82 5.92 -1.34
C VAL A 76 -6.16 6.43 0.06
N GLN A 77 -7.44 6.60 0.37
CA GLN A 77 -7.91 7.08 1.67
C GLN A 77 -7.50 6.14 2.82
N LEU A 78 -7.55 4.83 2.62
CA LEU A 78 -7.08 3.86 3.63
C LEU A 78 -5.57 4.01 3.91
N ALA A 79 -4.76 4.21 2.87
CA ALA A 79 -3.33 4.41 3.02
C ALA A 79 -3.02 5.75 3.73
N LEU A 80 -3.71 6.83 3.36
CA LEU A 80 -3.59 8.15 4.02
C LEU A 80 -4.01 8.09 5.49
N ALA A 81 -5.15 7.46 5.78
CA ALA A 81 -5.64 7.30 7.14
C ALA A 81 -4.68 6.47 8.01
N CYS A 82 -3.99 5.48 7.41
CA CYS A 82 -2.96 4.71 8.11
C CYS A 82 -1.79 5.63 8.52
N LEU A 83 -1.27 6.43 7.59
CA LEU A 83 -0.17 7.35 7.90
C LEU A 83 -0.58 8.41 8.92
N GLN A 84 -1.75 9.05 8.76
CA GLN A 84 -2.26 10.04 9.71
C GLN A 84 -2.42 9.44 11.12
N ASN A 85 -2.94 8.21 11.22
CA ASN A 85 -3.10 7.54 12.51
C ASN A 85 -1.76 7.24 13.20
N VAL A 86 -0.79 6.74 12.45
CA VAL A 86 0.53 6.33 12.99
C VAL A 86 1.38 7.54 13.36
N LEU A 87 1.31 8.60 12.54
CA LEU A 87 2.01 9.85 12.79
C LEU A 87 1.33 10.69 13.88
N GLY A 88 0.02 10.53 14.07
CA GLY A 88 -0.77 11.33 15.02
C GLY A 88 -0.88 12.80 14.58
N ALA A 89 -0.86 13.03 13.26
CA ALA A 89 -0.87 14.35 12.66
C ALA A 89 -1.73 14.35 11.39
N ASP A 90 -2.39 15.48 11.14
CA ASP A 90 -3.07 15.72 9.88
C ASP A 90 -2.02 15.96 8.79
N LEU A 91 -2.06 15.12 7.76
CA LEU A 91 -1.17 15.24 6.60
C LEU A 91 -1.76 16.22 5.60
N LYS A 92 -0.96 17.18 5.14
CA LYS A 92 -1.30 18.01 3.98
C LYS A 92 -0.81 17.35 2.70
N ALA A 93 -1.41 17.68 1.57
CA ALA A 93 -1.01 17.15 0.26
C ALA A 93 0.50 17.38 -0.04
N ASN A 94 1.09 18.46 0.47
CA ASN A 94 2.52 18.76 0.28
C ASN A 94 3.47 18.02 1.25
N ASP A 95 2.94 17.36 2.29
CA ASP A 95 3.75 16.62 3.27
C ASP A 95 4.05 15.18 2.80
N ILE A 96 3.37 14.74 1.74
CA ILE A 96 3.43 13.36 1.24
C ILE A 96 3.54 13.31 -0.28
N GLU A 97 4.09 12.21 -0.77
CA GLU A 97 4.02 11.85 -2.18
C GLU A 97 3.35 10.48 -2.27
N ALA A 98 2.31 10.37 -3.09
CA ALA A 98 1.63 9.12 -3.35
C ALA A 98 1.78 8.75 -4.83
N CYS A 99 1.94 7.47 -5.08
CA CYS A 99 2.00 6.93 -6.43
C CYS A 99 1.12 5.69 -6.54
N VAL A 100 0.54 5.51 -7.71
CA VAL A 100 -0.42 4.44 -7.99
C VAL A 100 -0.08 3.73 -9.29
N VAL A 101 -0.48 2.46 -9.38
CA VAL A 101 -0.50 1.67 -10.61
C VAL A 101 -1.91 1.11 -10.73
N ARG A 102 -2.52 1.20 -11.90
CA ARG A 102 -3.94 0.87 -12.10
C ARG A 102 -4.16 -0.02 -13.31
N HIS A 103 -5.28 -0.75 -13.33
CA HIS A 103 -5.62 -1.63 -14.45
C HIS A 103 -5.76 -0.89 -15.78
N ASP A 104 -6.25 0.34 -15.75
CA ASP A 104 -6.43 1.23 -16.89
C ASP A 104 -5.13 1.95 -17.29
N ASN A 105 -4.22 2.15 -16.34
CA ASN A 105 -2.91 2.75 -16.55
C ASN A 105 -1.81 2.00 -15.78
N LEU A 106 -1.07 1.17 -16.51
CA LEU A 106 0.00 0.33 -15.95
C LEU A 106 1.28 1.12 -15.59
N ALA A 107 1.36 2.40 -15.96
CA ALA A 107 2.49 3.23 -15.57
C ALA A 107 2.40 3.61 -14.08
N PHE A 108 3.53 3.53 -13.39
CA PHE A 108 3.67 4.08 -12.04
C PHE A 108 3.49 5.60 -12.09
N THR A 109 2.35 6.05 -11.59
CA THR A 109 1.88 7.43 -11.76
C THR A 109 1.84 8.11 -10.41
N ARG A 110 2.50 9.26 -10.30
CA ARG A 110 2.43 10.12 -9.12
C ARG A 110 1.09 10.86 -9.10
N LEU A 111 0.42 10.88 -7.95
CA LEU A 111 -0.77 11.68 -7.72
C LEU A 111 -0.40 13.15 -7.54
N SER A 112 -1.26 14.03 -8.04
CA SER A 112 -1.18 15.47 -7.84
C SER A 112 -1.62 15.87 -6.42
N ALA A 113 -1.33 17.11 -6.01
CA ALA A 113 -1.78 17.63 -4.73
C ALA A 113 -3.32 17.66 -4.65
N ASP A 114 -3.98 18.04 -5.74
CA ASP A 114 -5.45 18.09 -5.83
C ASP A 114 -6.10 16.71 -5.66
N GLU A 115 -5.40 15.62 -6.03
CA GLU A 115 -5.86 14.24 -5.81
C GLU A 115 -5.59 13.74 -4.38
N LEU A 116 -4.83 14.49 -3.59
CA LEU A 116 -4.45 14.17 -2.20
C LEU A 116 -5.14 15.06 -1.16
N GLU A 117 -5.86 16.10 -1.58
CA GLU A 117 -6.76 16.91 -0.75
C GLU A 117 -8.10 16.21 -0.50
#